data_AF-A0A9X1MSN2-F1
#
_entry.id   AF-A0A9X1MSN2-F1
#
_cell.length_a   1.000
_cell.length_b   1.000
_cell.length_c   1.000
_cell.angle_alpha   90.00
_cell.angle_beta   90.00
_cell.angle_gamma   90.00
#
_symmetry.space_group_name_H-M   'P 1'
#
loop_
_entity.id
_entity.type
_entity.pdbx_description
1 polymer ?
#
loop_
_entity_poly.entity_id
_entity_poly.type
_entity_poly.pdbx_seq_one_letter_code
_entity_poly.pdbx_strand_id
1 'polypeptide(L)'
;MSFEEPPASEPNPRRFGQFSLLTLILLTTTIGVLIPLFTLPQQCAQARLQLSHLLRLETDAFQQPWRQISASRRNVPGSQGFAWEVFVPNGDHFQLAWTTSGLQTDRATNIATNAASLTAGEHVIVIRYLRENEVWLLQTLVDDRVVLEERQPATWNPQLGSYSPSSGIDAVQMPPQAGRCFLHDEVFCMPDREIEEAENSGKAATGLRVWIEKVNAPY
;
A
#
# COMPACT_ATOMS: atom_id res chain seq x y z
N MET A 1 13.19 -101.17 -1.78
CA MET A 1 12.18 -100.25 -1.22
C MET A 1 11.73 -99.35 -2.36
N SER A 2 10.57 -99.64 -2.93
CA SER A 2 9.94 -98.84 -3.96
C SER A 2 8.98 -97.88 -3.27
N PHE A 3 9.13 -96.58 -3.49
CA PHE A 3 8.19 -95.56 -3.03
C PHE A 3 7.15 -95.34 -4.14
N GLU A 4 5.89 -95.61 -3.82
CA GLU A 4 4.72 -95.36 -4.65
C GLU A 4 4.07 -94.07 -4.12
N GLU A 5 4.10 -93.01 -4.92
CA GLU A 5 3.64 -91.67 -4.56
C GLU A 5 2.20 -91.44 -5.09
N PRO A 6 1.29 -90.84 -4.30
CA PRO A 6 -0.17 -90.91 -4.51
C PRO A 6 -0.70 -90.02 -5.65
N PRO A 7 -1.92 -90.31 -6.17
CA PRO A 7 -2.49 -89.58 -7.31
C PRO A 7 -2.91 -88.15 -6.93
N ALA A 8 -2.65 -87.25 -7.88
CA ALA A 8 -2.82 -85.81 -7.80
C ALA A 8 -4.29 -85.37 -7.63
N SER A 9 -4.51 -84.43 -6.72
CA SER A 9 -5.76 -83.69 -6.55
C SER A 9 -6.01 -82.75 -7.74
N GLU A 10 -7.21 -82.80 -8.32
CA GLU A 10 -7.61 -81.91 -9.42
C GLU A 10 -7.70 -80.43 -8.97
N PRO A 11 -7.24 -79.47 -9.79
CA PRO A 11 -7.27 -78.06 -9.44
C PRO A 11 -8.65 -77.41 -9.69
N ASN A 12 -9.20 -76.79 -8.65
CA ASN A 12 -10.42 -75.98 -8.68
C ASN A 12 -10.20 -74.69 -9.51
N PRO A 13 -11.01 -74.40 -10.56
CA PRO A 13 -10.79 -73.24 -11.42
C PRO A 13 -11.07 -71.93 -10.69
N ARG A 14 -10.02 -71.13 -10.47
CA ARG A 14 -10.09 -69.79 -9.90
C ARG A 14 -10.89 -68.86 -10.82
N ARG A 15 -11.96 -68.25 -10.30
CA ARG A 15 -12.76 -67.22 -10.99
C ARG A 15 -11.94 -65.93 -11.13
N PHE A 16 -11.48 -65.65 -12.34
CA PHE A 16 -10.90 -64.34 -12.69
C PHE A 16 -12.03 -63.31 -12.87
N GLY A 17 -11.96 -62.18 -12.17
CA GLY A 17 -12.75 -60.98 -12.50
C GLY A 17 -13.64 -60.36 -11.41
N GLN A 18 -13.59 -60.80 -10.14
CA GLN A 18 -14.32 -60.12 -9.05
C GLN A 18 -13.41 -59.13 -8.32
N PHE A 19 -13.31 -57.90 -8.85
CA PHE A 19 -12.75 -56.78 -8.11
C PHE A 19 -13.79 -56.31 -7.08
N SER A 20 -13.47 -56.43 -5.80
CA SER A 20 -14.33 -55.94 -4.72
C SER A 20 -14.52 -54.42 -4.84
N LEU A 21 -15.72 -53.90 -4.59
CA LEU A 21 -16.01 -52.46 -4.55
C LEU A 21 -14.96 -51.68 -3.72
N LEU A 22 -14.49 -52.31 -2.64
CA LEU A 22 -13.45 -51.76 -1.77
C LEU A 22 -12.11 -51.54 -2.48
N THR A 23 -11.74 -52.40 -3.45
CA THR A 23 -10.54 -52.22 -4.28
C THR A 23 -10.68 -51.05 -5.26
N LEU A 24 -11.88 -50.81 -5.80
CA LEU A 24 -12.16 -49.64 -6.63
C LEU A 24 -12.07 -48.34 -5.82
N ILE A 25 -12.65 -48.33 -4.61
CA ILE A 25 -12.57 -47.18 -3.69
C ILE A 25 -11.10 -46.91 -3.35
N LEU A 26 -10.34 -47.93 -2.92
CA LEU A 26 -8.91 -47.77 -2.61
C LEU A 26 -8.13 -47.21 -3.80
N LEU A 27 -8.35 -47.73 -5.01
CA LEU A 27 -7.70 -47.25 -6.22
C LEU A 27 -7.99 -45.76 -6.48
N THR A 28 -9.25 -45.35 -6.36
CA THR A 28 -9.62 -43.93 -6.55
C THR A 28 -9.00 -43.02 -5.50
N THR A 29 -8.90 -43.46 -4.24
CA THR A 29 -8.24 -42.70 -3.18
C THR A 29 -6.73 -42.61 -3.42
N THR A 30 -6.08 -43.69 -3.85
CA THR A 30 -4.66 -43.68 -4.20
C THR A 30 -4.37 -42.74 -5.38
N ILE A 31 -5.20 -42.75 -6.42
CA ILE A 31 -5.08 -41.83 -7.55
C ILE A 31 -5.31 -40.38 -7.09
N GLY A 32 -6.31 -40.13 -6.25
CA GLY A 32 -6.62 -38.81 -5.71
C GLY A 32 -5.49 -38.21 -4.86
N VAL A 33 -4.71 -39.04 -4.16
CA VAL A 33 -3.51 -38.61 -3.42
C VAL A 33 -2.29 -38.43 -4.33
N LEU A 34 -2.20 -39.20 -5.42
CA LEU A 34 -1.08 -39.10 -6.36
C LEU A 34 -1.10 -37.78 -7.14
N ILE A 35 -2.27 -37.35 -7.62
CA ILE A 35 -2.44 -36.13 -8.42
C ILE A 35 -1.80 -34.89 -7.76
N PRO A 36 -2.15 -34.52 -6.50
CA PRO A 36 -1.56 -33.35 -5.85
C PRO A 36 -0.05 -33.49 -5.66
N LEU A 37 0.45 -34.71 -5.45
CA LEU A 37 1.88 -35.00 -5.29
C LEU A 37 2.69 -34.62 -6.54
N PHE A 38 2.08 -34.71 -7.73
CA PHE A 38 2.70 -34.31 -9.00
C PHE A 38 2.36 -32.88 -9.43
N THR A 39 1.20 -32.33 -9.07
CA THR A 39 0.81 -30.98 -9.48
C THR A 39 1.36 -29.89 -8.58
N LEU A 40 1.50 -30.13 -7.27
CA LEU A 40 2.04 -29.14 -6.31
C LEU A 40 3.46 -28.65 -6.67
N PRO A 41 4.42 -29.53 -7.03
CA PRO A 41 5.75 -29.08 -7.42
C PRO A 41 5.74 -28.17 -8.64
N GLN A 42 4.87 -28.47 -9.62
CA GLN A 42 4.73 -27.67 -10.84
C GLN A 42 4.13 -26.29 -10.55
N GLN A 43 3.10 -26.23 -9.72
CA GLN A 43 2.50 -24.97 -9.28
C GLN A 43 3.47 -24.12 -8.47
N CYS A 44 4.24 -24.75 -7.55
CA CYS A 44 5.29 -24.07 -6.80
C CYS A 44 6.42 -23.54 -7.71
N ALA A 45 6.80 -24.29 -8.75
CA ALA A 45 7.79 -23.84 -9.72
C ALA A 45 7.28 -22.64 -10.53
N GLN A 46 6.03 -22.68 -10.99
CA GLN A 46 5.40 -21.54 -11.69
C GLN A 46 5.28 -20.31 -10.78
N ALA A 47 4.82 -20.48 -9.55
CA ALA A 47 4.73 -19.39 -8.57
C ALA A 47 6.10 -18.78 -8.27
N ARG A 48 7.16 -19.59 -8.17
CA ARG A 48 8.54 -19.09 -8.00
C ARG A 48 9.03 -18.28 -9.20
N LEU A 49 8.70 -18.69 -10.42
CA LEU A 49 9.05 -17.94 -11.63
C LEU A 49 8.30 -16.61 -11.72
N GLN A 50 7.03 -16.60 -11.34
CA GLN A 50 6.25 -15.36 -11.24
C GLN A 50 6.84 -14.44 -10.17
N LEU A 51 7.19 -14.98 -9.02
CA LEU A 51 7.78 -14.23 -7.91
C LEU A 51 9.16 -13.66 -8.28
N SER A 52 10.02 -14.42 -8.97
CA SER A 52 11.31 -13.90 -9.43
C SER A 52 11.16 -12.83 -10.52
N HIS A 53 10.16 -12.95 -11.39
CA HIS A 53 9.86 -11.92 -12.38
C HIS A 53 9.34 -10.64 -11.72
N LEU A 54 8.47 -10.76 -10.72
CA LEU A 54 7.97 -9.62 -9.94
C LEU A 54 9.11 -8.94 -9.15
N LEU A 55 9.95 -9.72 -8.47
CA LEU A 55 11.14 -9.20 -7.79
C LEU A 55 12.10 -8.49 -8.76
N ARG A 56 12.25 -9.01 -9.99
CA ARG A 56 13.11 -8.37 -10.99
C ARG A 56 12.50 -7.05 -11.49
N LEU A 57 11.19 -7.00 -11.74
CA LEU A 57 10.50 -5.76 -12.10
C LEU A 57 10.57 -4.72 -10.98
N GLU A 58 10.45 -5.16 -9.73
CA GLU A 58 10.61 -4.32 -8.54
C GLU A 58 12.05 -3.80 -8.44
N THR A 59 13.05 -4.68 -8.62
CA THR A 59 14.47 -4.30 -8.60
C THR A 59 14.83 -3.33 -9.73
N ASP A 60 14.32 -3.54 -10.94
CA ASP A 60 14.53 -2.65 -12.08
C ASP A 60 13.88 -1.27 -11.86
N ALA A 61 12.74 -1.22 -11.15
CA ALA A 61 12.13 0.04 -10.71
C ALA A 61 12.97 0.77 -9.65
N PHE A 62 13.62 0.04 -8.74
CA PHE A 62 14.55 0.60 -7.75
C PHE A 62 15.89 1.05 -8.35
N GLN A 63 16.33 0.48 -9.47
CA GLN A 63 17.62 0.80 -10.10
C GLN A 63 17.64 2.14 -10.86
N GLN A 64 16.51 2.83 -11.03
CA GLN A 64 16.43 4.10 -11.76
C GLN A 64 15.90 5.22 -10.84
N PRO A 65 16.71 5.73 -9.90
CA PRO A 65 16.27 6.74 -8.93
C PRO A 65 15.74 8.01 -9.62
N TRP A 66 16.26 8.36 -10.81
CA TRP A 66 15.78 9.49 -11.62
C TRP A 66 14.37 9.29 -12.22
N ARG A 67 13.80 8.10 -12.12
CA ARG A 67 12.42 7.82 -12.51
C ARG A 67 11.46 7.79 -11.33
N GLN A 68 11.94 7.93 -10.10
CA GLN A 68 11.08 7.90 -8.92
C GLN A 68 10.82 9.30 -8.42
N ILE A 69 9.68 9.48 -7.74
CA ILE A 69 9.51 10.64 -6.87
C ILE A 69 10.35 10.37 -5.63
N SER A 70 11.22 11.30 -5.27
CA SER A 70 11.89 11.29 -3.98
C SER A 70 11.54 12.54 -3.21
N ALA A 71 11.37 12.40 -1.90
CA ALA A 71 11.13 13.49 -0.99
C ALA A 71 11.96 13.25 0.27
N SER A 72 12.81 14.19 0.65
CA SER A 72 13.57 14.15 1.90
C SER A 72 13.26 15.36 2.74
N ARG A 73 13.06 15.15 4.03
CA ARG A 73 12.78 16.22 4.97
C ARG A 73 14.05 17.05 5.20
N ARG A 74 13.96 18.35 4.99
CA ARG A 74 15.03 19.31 5.28
C ARG A 74 14.74 19.96 6.62
N ASN A 75 15.68 19.84 7.56
CA ASN A 75 15.66 20.65 8.76
C ASN A 75 16.13 22.07 8.41
N VAL A 76 15.21 23.02 8.35
CA VAL A 76 15.52 24.43 8.14
C VAL A 76 15.52 25.15 9.50
N PRO A 77 16.67 25.60 10.01
CA PRO A 77 16.74 26.33 11.26
C PRO A 77 15.86 27.58 11.20
N GLY A 78 14.91 27.70 12.13
CA GLY A 78 14.02 28.87 12.23
C GLY A 78 12.81 28.84 11.29
N SER A 79 12.61 27.81 10.45
CA SER A 79 11.37 27.69 9.69
C SER A 79 10.23 27.24 10.61
N GLN A 80 9.14 28.01 10.66
CA GLN A 80 7.89 27.56 11.27
C GLN A 80 7.15 26.67 10.25
N GLY A 81 7.59 25.42 10.09
CA GLY A 81 6.97 24.49 9.15
C GLY A 81 7.78 23.22 8.86
N PHE A 82 7.28 22.42 7.93
CA PHE A 82 7.90 21.20 7.41
C PHE A 82 8.42 21.48 6.00
N ALA A 83 9.75 21.48 5.85
CA ALA A 83 10.39 21.63 4.55
C ALA A 83 10.79 20.27 3.97
N TRP A 84 10.52 20.07 2.69
CA TRP A 84 10.82 18.88 1.93
C TRP A 84 11.60 19.25 0.67
N GLU A 85 12.73 18.61 0.46
CA GLU A 85 13.40 18.58 -0.84
C GLU A 85 12.77 17.45 -1.65
N VAL A 86 12.19 17.78 -2.79
CA VAL A 86 11.44 16.85 -3.63
C VAL A 86 12.05 16.81 -5.02
N PHE A 87 12.29 15.62 -5.54
CA PHE A 87 12.59 15.40 -6.94
C PHE A 87 11.38 14.77 -7.62
N VAL A 88 10.92 15.41 -8.70
CA VAL A 88 9.82 14.96 -9.54
C VAL A 88 10.38 14.49 -10.89
N PRO A 89 10.14 13.23 -11.29
CA PRO A 89 10.73 12.70 -12.52
C PRO A 89 10.12 13.32 -13.77
N ASN A 90 10.92 13.40 -14.84
CA ASN A 90 10.48 13.87 -16.15
C ASN A 90 9.55 12.86 -16.85
N GLY A 91 8.65 13.37 -17.70
CA GLY A 91 7.83 12.57 -18.62
C GLY A 91 6.37 12.38 -18.19
N ASP A 92 6.06 12.66 -16.93
CA ASP A 92 4.70 12.60 -16.38
C ASP A 92 4.27 13.96 -15.82
N HIS A 93 2.96 14.20 -15.77
CA HIS A 93 2.39 15.39 -15.13
C HIS A 93 2.05 15.08 -13.68
N PHE A 94 2.59 15.87 -12.76
CA PHE A 94 2.32 15.74 -11.34
C PHE A 94 1.61 16.97 -10.80
N GLN A 95 0.87 16.78 -9.72
CA GLN A 95 0.28 17.86 -8.95
C GLN A 95 0.56 17.67 -7.47
N LEU A 96 0.70 18.79 -6.79
CA LEU A 96 0.69 18.88 -5.33
C LEU A 96 -0.76 19.06 -4.90
N ALA A 97 -1.31 18.04 -4.25
CA ALA A 97 -2.68 18.03 -3.75
C ALA A 97 -2.68 18.19 -2.23
N TRP A 98 -3.70 18.88 -1.72
CA TRP A 98 -3.94 18.93 -0.28
C TRP A 98 -5.42 18.86 0.08
N THR A 99 -5.71 18.46 1.32
CA THR A 99 -7.06 18.50 1.87
C THR A 99 -7.01 18.76 3.37
N THR A 100 -8.02 19.49 3.85
CA THR A 100 -8.14 19.94 5.23
C THR A 100 -9.39 19.41 5.95
N SER A 101 -10.32 18.83 5.18
CA SER A 101 -11.62 18.35 5.64
C SER A 101 -11.97 17.01 5.00
N GLY A 102 -12.93 16.30 5.61
CA GLY A 102 -13.37 14.98 5.13
C GLY A 102 -12.28 13.92 5.20
N LEU A 103 -11.32 14.08 6.12
CA LEU A 103 -10.19 13.16 6.23
C LEU A 103 -10.67 11.78 6.65
N GLN A 104 -10.43 10.80 5.78
CA GLN A 104 -10.70 9.40 6.05
C GLN A 104 -9.44 8.70 6.56
N THR A 105 -9.65 7.70 7.44
CA THR A 105 -8.59 6.80 7.92
C THR A 105 -7.87 6.12 6.75
N ASP A 106 -8.61 5.74 5.70
CA ASP A 106 -8.03 5.24 4.46
C ASP A 106 -7.49 6.38 3.60
N ARG A 107 -6.16 6.48 3.46
CA ARG A 107 -5.51 7.55 2.70
C ARG A 107 -5.80 7.52 1.20
N ALA A 108 -6.09 6.34 0.64
CA ALA A 108 -6.34 6.18 -0.79
C ALA A 108 -7.64 6.85 -1.22
N THR A 109 -8.63 6.96 -0.33
CA THR A 109 -9.96 7.49 -0.63
C THR A 109 -10.10 8.99 -0.42
N ASN A 110 -9.07 9.65 0.11
CA ASN A 110 -9.13 11.09 0.35
C ASN A 110 -9.17 11.86 -0.97
N ILE A 111 -9.98 12.91 -1.02
CA ILE A 111 -10.12 13.74 -2.21
C ILE A 111 -9.39 15.06 -1.93
N ALA A 112 -8.63 15.54 -2.91
CA ALA A 112 -7.99 16.84 -2.84
C ALA A 112 -9.05 17.93 -2.77
N THR A 113 -8.97 18.80 -1.76
CA THR A 113 -9.79 20.01 -1.71
C THR A 113 -9.23 21.05 -2.67
N ASN A 114 -7.91 21.08 -2.84
CA ASN A 114 -7.23 21.92 -3.81
C ASN A 114 -5.97 21.21 -4.34
N ALA A 115 -5.51 21.60 -5.51
CA ALA A 115 -4.30 21.08 -6.12
C ALA A 115 -3.59 22.16 -6.95
N ALA A 116 -2.26 22.09 -6.99
CA ALA A 116 -1.41 22.93 -7.81
C ALA A 116 -0.54 22.06 -8.71
N SER A 117 -0.36 22.45 -9.98
CA SER A 117 0.53 21.72 -10.88
C SER A 117 1.97 21.79 -10.37
N LEU A 118 2.68 20.67 -10.45
CA LEU A 118 4.08 20.55 -10.06
C LEU A 118 4.89 20.17 -11.29
N THR A 119 5.87 21.01 -11.63
CA THR A 119 6.78 20.75 -12.74
C THR A 119 7.72 19.60 -12.42
N ALA A 120 8.34 19.02 -13.46
CA ALA A 120 9.41 18.05 -13.25
C ALA A 120 10.71 18.77 -12.84
N GLY A 121 11.53 18.12 -12.01
CA GLY A 121 12.76 18.66 -11.47
C GLY A 121 12.83 18.65 -9.95
N GLU A 122 13.79 19.40 -9.42
CA GLU A 122 14.01 19.58 -7.98
C GLU A 122 13.19 20.76 -7.46
N HIS A 123 12.50 20.54 -6.35
CA HIS A 123 11.63 21.51 -5.70
C HIS A 123 11.85 21.51 -4.20
N VAL A 124 11.70 22.68 -3.57
CA VAL A 124 11.60 22.81 -2.13
C VAL A 124 10.15 23.09 -1.77
N ILE A 125 9.51 22.13 -1.09
CA ILE A 125 8.12 22.24 -0.65
C ILE A 125 8.09 22.55 0.84
N VAL A 126 7.50 23.67 1.22
CA VAL A 126 7.37 24.09 2.62
C VAL A 126 5.90 24.12 3.01
N ILE A 127 5.54 23.35 4.03
CA ILE A 127 4.19 23.30 4.59
C ILE A 127 4.23 24.02 5.93
N ARG A 128 3.44 25.08 6.08
CA ARG A 128 3.35 25.86 7.31
C ARG A 128 1.91 26.11 7.71
N TYR A 129 1.70 26.19 9.02
CA TYR A 129 0.44 26.64 9.61
C TYR A 129 0.74 27.67 10.68
N LEU A 130 0.09 28.82 10.58
CA LEU A 130 0.30 29.99 11.43
C LEU A 130 -1.04 30.42 12.01
N ARG A 131 -1.06 30.92 13.25
CA ARG A 131 -2.29 31.47 13.83
C ARG A 131 -2.28 32.99 13.69
N GLU A 132 -3.26 33.54 12.96
CA GLU A 132 -3.45 34.96 12.74
C GLU A 132 -4.87 35.37 13.16
N ASN A 133 -5.01 36.30 14.11
CA ASN A 133 -6.29 36.94 14.47
C ASN A 133 -7.47 35.94 14.62
N GLU A 134 -7.29 34.88 15.40
CA GLU A 134 -8.28 33.81 15.64
C GLU A 134 -8.58 32.87 14.46
N VAL A 135 -7.72 32.83 13.45
CA VAL A 135 -7.82 31.94 12.30
C VAL A 135 -6.50 31.21 12.11
N TRP A 136 -6.54 29.96 11.67
CA TRP A 136 -5.38 29.23 11.21
C TRP A 136 -5.16 29.51 9.73
N LEU A 137 -3.99 30.01 9.38
CA LEU A 137 -3.53 30.19 8.02
C LEU A 137 -2.63 29.00 7.65
N LEU A 138 -3.10 28.18 6.72
CA LEU A 138 -2.34 27.06 6.17
C LEU A 138 -1.77 27.50 4.84
N GLN A 139 -0.48 27.27 4.63
CA GLN A 139 0.19 27.60 3.39
C GLN A 139 1.12 26.47 2.97
N THR A 140 1.06 26.13 1.69
CA THR A 140 2.07 25.30 1.04
C THR A 140 2.81 26.14 0.01
N LEU A 141 4.13 26.18 0.15
CA LEU A 141 5.02 26.90 -0.74
C LEU A 141 5.81 25.89 -1.58
N VAL A 142 6.04 26.24 -2.84
CA VAL A 142 6.96 25.54 -3.75
C VAL A 142 7.98 26.58 -4.21
N ASP A 143 9.26 26.33 -3.95
CA ASP A 143 10.37 27.22 -4.31
C ASP A 143 10.14 28.67 -3.86
N ASP A 144 9.80 28.82 -2.57
CA ASP A 144 9.47 30.09 -1.89
C ASP A 144 8.23 30.84 -2.40
N ARG A 145 7.43 30.22 -3.29
CA ARG A 145 6.17 30.78 -3.78
C ARG A 145 4.99 30.06 -3.16
N VAL A 146 4.04 30.81 -2.60
CA VAL A 146 2.78 30.25 -2.08
C VAL A 146 1.97 29.72 -3.25
N VAL A 147 1.76 28.41 -3.30
CA VAL A 147 0.95 27.74 -4.34
C VAL A 147 -0.43 27.37 -3.82
N LEU A 148 -0.55 27.10 -2.52
CA LEU A 148 -1.80 26.74 -1.87
C LEU A 148 -1.91 27.52 -0.55
N GLU A 149 -3.05 28.15 -0.33
CA GLU A 149 -3.37 28.89 0.88
C GLU A 149 -4.82 28.65 1.27
N GLU A 150 -5.07 28.39 2.56
CA GLU A 150 -6.41 28.23 3.10
C GLU A 150 -6.50 28.78 4.53
N ARG A 151 -7.65 29.36 4.86
CA ARG A 151 -7.96 29.87 6.19
C ARG A 151 -8.94 28.93 6.89
N GLN A 152 -8.54 28.39 8.03
CA GLN A 152 -9.33 27.48 8.85
C GLN A 152 -9.76 28.15 10.16
N PRO A 153 -10.93 27.82 10.71
CA PRO A 153 -11.43 28.42 11.95
C PRO A 153 -10.51 28.08 13.14
N ALA A 154 -10.59 28.85 14.23
CA ALA A 154 -9.83 28.59 15.47
C ALA A 154 -9.98 27.16 16.02
N THR A 155 -11.11 26.51 15.74
CA THR A 155 -11.41 25.13 16.14
C THR A 155 -10.58 24.09 15.39
N TRP A 156 -9.96 24.44 14.26
CA TRP A 156 -8.98 23.62 13.54
C TRP A 156 -7.66 23.60 14.33
N ASN A 157 -7.68 23.02 15.52
CA ASN A 157 -6.56 23.10 16.45
C ASN A 157 -5.59 21.93 16.21
N PRO A 158 -4.35 22.19 15.73
CA PRO A 158 -3.36 21.15 15.50
C PRO A 158 -2.90 20.47 16.79
N GLN A 159 -3.06 21.12 17.95
CA GLN A 159 -2.59 20.59 19.24
C GLN A 159 -3.47 19.46 19.82
N LEU A 160 -4.67 19.24 19.26
CA LEU A 160 -5.62 18.23 19.74
C LEU A 160 -5.61 16.93 18.91
N GLY A 161 -4.78 16.84 17.87
CA GLY A 161 -4.57 15.62 17.10
C GLY A 161 -3.21 15.00 17.38
N SER A 162 -3.19 13.70 17.65
CA SER A 162 -1.95 12.93 17.76
C SER A 162 -2.06 11.69 16.88
N TYR A 163 -2.01 11.89 15.56
CA TYR A 163 -1.60 10.84 14.64
C TYR A 163 -0.89 11.48 13.45
N SER A 164 0.44 11.66 13.58
CA SER A 164 1.32 12.00 12.48
C SER A 164 2.16 10.77 12.12
N PRO A 165 1.66 9.88 11.25
CA PRO A 165 2.45 8.77 10.70
C PRO A 165 3.64 9.26 9.86
N SER A 166 3.72 10.57 9.56
CA SER A 166 4.84 11.24 8.88
C SER A 166 5.90 11.82 9.83
N SER A 167 5.63 11.91 11.14
CA SER A 167 6.55 12.52 12.11
C SER A 167 7.91 11.83 12.22
N GLY A 168 8.01 10.55 11.84
CA GLY A 168 9.26 9.77 11.77
C GLY A 168 9.75 9.46 10.35
N ILE A 169 9.15 10.05 9.30
CA ILE A 169 9.57 9.83 7.92
C ILE A 169 10.54 10.93 7.51
N ASP A 170 11.82 10.61 7.47
CA ASP A 170 12.88 11.53 7.02
C ASP A 170 13.05 11.52 5.49
N ALA A 171 12.63 10.44 4.83
CA ALA A 171 12.65 10.34 3.38
C ALA A 171 11.57 9.37 2.85
N VAL A 172 11.03 9.68 1.68
CA VAL A 172 10.09 8.85 0.91
C VAL A 172 10.65 8.71 -0.50
N GLN A 173 10.64 7.48 -1.02
CA GLN A 173 10.86 7.21 -2.43
C GLN A 173 9.69 6.39 -2.94
N MET A 174 9.13 6.80 -4.08
CA MET A 174 7.95 6.18 -4.64
C MET A 174 8.06 6.11 -6.17
N PRO A 175 7.78 4.96 -6.79
CA PRO A 175 7.68 4.90 -8.24
C PRO A 175 6.49 5.74 -8.74
N PRO A 176 6.55 6.32 -9.96
CA PRO A 176 5.51 7.20 -10.50
C PRO A 176 4.11 6.57 -10.52
N GLN A 177 4.05 5.24 -10.61
CA GLN A 177 2.81 4.48 -10.71
C GLN A 177 2.24 4.04 -9.35
N ALA A 178 2.96 4.22 -8.24
CA ALA A 178 2.50 3.81 -6.91
C ALA A 178 1.45 4.74 -6.29
N GLY A 179 1.04 5.80 -7.01
CA GLY A 179 -0.09 6.65 -6.62
C GLY A 179 0.36 7.93 -5.92
N ARG A 180 0.15 8.01 -4.60
CA ARG A 180 0.26 9.24 -3.81
C ARG A 180 1.49 9.24 -2.90
N CYS A 181 2.38 10.20 -3.10
CA CYS A 181 3.54 10.45 -2.24
C CYS A 181 3.18 11.47 -1.16
N PHE A 182 2.89 11.00 0.05
CA PHE A 182 2.51 11.86 1.17
C PHE A 182 3.72 12.59 1.75
N LEU A 183 3.65 13.93 1.78
CA LEU A 183 4.65 14.80 2.40
C LEU A 183 4.24 15.21 3.81
N HIS A 184 2.94 15.34 4.04
CA HIS A 184 2.39 15.65 5.34
C HIS A 184 1.07 14.94 5.52
N ASP A 185 0.88 14.32 6.67
CA ASP A 185 -0.33 13.60 7.03
C ASP A 185 -0.55 13.78 8.52
N GLU A 186 -1.47 14.66 8.86
CA GLU A 186 -1.87 14.97 10.23
C GLU A 186 -3.39 15.03 10.29
N VAL A 187 -3.99 14.18 11.13
CA VAL A 187 -5.44 14.16 11.37
C VAL A 187 -5.69 14.67 12.78
N PHE A 188 -6.57 15.66 12.90
CA PHE A 188 -6.92 16.30 14.16
C PHE A 188 -8.26 15.81 14.69
N CYS A 189 -8.23 15.32 15.93
CA CYS A 189 -9.44 14.99 16.67
C CYS A 189 -10.09 16.29 17.15
N MET A 190 -11.35 16.52 16.74
CA MET A 190 -12.19 17.48 17.45
C MET A 190 -12.87 16.77 18.61
N PRO A 191 -12.86 17.35 19.83
CA PRO A 191 -13.73 16.86 20.89
C PRO A 191 -15.18 17.01 20.45
N ASP A 192 -15.97 15.94 20.59
CA ASP A 192 -17.37 15.94 20.21
C ASP A 192 -18.13 16.91 21.14
N ARG A 193 -18.86 17.87 20.57
CA ARG A 193 -19.42 19.00 21.33
C ARG A 193 -20.55 18.57 22.29
N GLU A 194 -21.04 17.34 22.16
CA GLU A 194 -22.18 16.80 22.90
C GLU A 194 -21.80 15.80 24.00
N ILE A 195 -20.53 15.38 24.11
CA ILE A 195 -20.14 14.34 25.08
C ILE A 195 -18.80 14.72 25.74
N GLU A 196 -18.87 15.29 26.94
CA GLU A 196 -17.69 15.65 27.77
C GLU A 196 -16.85 14.43 28.23
N GLU A 197 -17.32 13.20 27.99
CA GLU A 197 -16.65 11.94 28.40
C GLU A 197 -16.60 10.86 27.31
N ALA A 198 -16.85 11.17 26.03
CA ALA A 198 -16.74 10.15 24.99
C ALA A 198 -15.27 9.80 24.73
N GLU A 199 -14.90 8.53 24.95
CA GLU A 199 -13.76 7.89 24.31
C GLU A 199 -13.67 8.37 22.86
N ASN A 200 -12.52 8.94 22.49
CA ASN A 200 -12.15 9.42 21.16
C ASN A 200 -12.77 8.55 20.07
N SER A 201 -13.97 8.90 19.62
CA SER A 201 -14.56 8.21 18.49
C SER A 201 -13.67 8.63 17.31
N GLY A 202 -13.00 7.67 16.67
CA GLY A 202 -12.03 7.90 15.60
C GLY A 202 -12.63 8.54 14.32
N LYS A 203 -13.69 9.32 14.44
CA LYS A 203 -14.41 10.09 13.42
C LYS A 203 -13.88 11.52 13.28
N ALA A 204 -12.61 11.71 13.57
CA ALA A 204 -11.90 12.97 13.36
C ALA A 204 -11.80 13.29 11.86
N ALA A 205 -12.66 14.18 11.35
CA ALA A 205 -12.78 14.50 9.92
C ALA A 205 -12.01 15.76 9.48
N THR A 206 -11.10 16.29 10.32
CA THR A 206 -10.35 17.53 10.06
C THR A 206 -8.88 17.33 10.31
N GLY A 207 -8.02 18.05 9.59
CA GLY A 207 -6.56 17.86 9.65
C GLY A 207 -5.88 18.53 8.47
N LEU A 208 -4.64 18.17 8.17
CA LEU A 208 -3.96 18.54 6.93
C LEU A 208 -3.30 17.30 6.33
N ARG A 209 -3.62 17.03 5.07
CA ARG A 209 -2.88 16.06 4.28
C ARG A 209 -2.39 16.71 3.00
N VAL A 210 -1.10 16.56 2.72
CA VAL A 210 -0.42 17.08 1.53
C VAL A 210 0.31 15.93 0.86
N TRP A 211 0.09 15.74 -0.44
CA TRP A 211 0.71 14.67 -1.21
C TRP A 211 0.96 15.09 -2.65
N ILE A 212 1.87 14.38 -3.30
CA ILE A 212 2.12 14.48 -4.72
C ILE A 212 1.45 13.30 -5.40
N GLU A 213 0.71 13.55 -6.46
CA GLU A 213 0.12 12.51 -7.28
C GLU A 213 0.28 12.79 -8.77
N LYS A 214 0.27 11.72 -9.56
CA LYS A 214 0.27 11.80 -11.01
C LYS A 214 -1.11 12.20 -11.51
N VAL A 215 -1.17 13.20 -12.39
CA VAL A 215 -2.39 13.59 -13.09
C VAL A 215 -2.52 12.69 -14.31
N ASN A 216 -3.57 11.87 -14.33
CA ASN A 216 -3.97 11.21 -15.57
C ASN A 216 -4.54 12.30 -16.47
N ALA A 217 -3.79 12.73 -17.48
CA ALA A 217 -4.28 13.68 -18.46
C ALA A 217 -5.62 13.17 -19.03
N PRO A 218 -6.67 14.00 -19.13
CA PRO A 218 -7.84 13.61 -19.88
C PRO A 218 -7.42 13.42 -21.34
N TYR A 219 -7.65 12.22 -21.87
CA TYR A 219 -7.53 11.92 -23.29
C TYR A 219 -8.48 12.79 -24.12
#